data_AF-A0A9D5MQK4-F1
#
_entry.id   AF-A0A9D5MQK4-F1
#
_cell.length_a   1.000
_cell.length_b   1.000
_cell.length_c   1.000
_cell.angle_alpha   90.00
_cell.angle_beta   90.00
_cell.angle_gamma   90.00
#
_symmetry.space_group_name_H-M   'P 1'
#
loop_
_entity.id
_entity.type
_entity.pdbx_description
1 polymer ?
#
loop_
_entity_poly.entity_id
_entity_poly.type
_entity_poly.pdbx_seq_one_letter_code
_entity_poly.pdbx_strand_id
1 'polypeptide(L)'
;MESVITIGLSICTIIFTIILSIWEYRWNKKLYELKLKSDFVRKIFDDLIFERLLDASSIIVFNGTTISGTEELENVLKEIQQRLFIFRECNPKFYNGLLSEIKKLEKHLRDRPQPADTISFVQFYNKTNEYIKKIQGYITYTYLGKKIE
;
A
#
# COMPACT_ATOMS: atom_id res chain seq x y z
N MET A 1 -35.73 -46.16 26.35
CA MET A 1 -35.95 -45.42 25.10
C MET A 1 -35.32 -44.03 25.19
N GLU A 2 -35.58 -43.28 26.26
CA GLU A 2 -34.97 -41.97 26.51
C GLU A 2 -33.44 -41.99 26.54
N SER A 3 -32.83 -42.95 27.24
CA SER A 3 -31.36 -43.08 27.32
C SER A 3 -30.66 -43.24 25.97
N VAL A 4 -31.25 -43.97 25.03
CA VAL A 4 -30.70 -44.18 23.68
C VAL A 4 -30.75 -42.89 22.86
N ILE A 5 -31.83 -42.12 23.01
CA ILE A 5 -32.01 -40.82 22.34
C ILE A 5 -31.00 -39.80 22.88
N THR A 6 -30.78 -39.77 24.20
CA THR A 6 -29.80 -38.86 24.83
C THR A 6 -28.37 -39.18 24.43
N ILE A 7 -28.01 -40.47 24.32
CA ILE A 7 -26.68 -40.90 23.86
C ILE A 7 -26.47 -40.50 22.39
N GLY A 8 -27.48 -40.67 21.53
CA GLY A 8 -27.42 -40.25 20.12
C GLY A 8 -27.24 -38.73 19.96
N LEU A 9 -27.99 -37.95 20.73
CA LEU A 9 -27.84 -36.48 20.78
C LEU A 9 -26.44 -36.05 21.21
N SER A 10 -25.89 -36.71 22.23
CA SER A 10 -24.57 -36.40 22.78
C SER A 10 -23.46 -36.63 21.74
N ILE A 11 -23.53 -37.72 20.99
CA ILE A 11 -22.60 -38.04 19.89
C ILE A 11 -22.70 -36.98 18.78
N CYS A 12 -23.92 -36.60 18.39
CA CYS A 12 -24.14 -35.56 17.40
C CYS A 12 -23.55 -34.21 17.83
N THR A 13 -23.74 -33.80 19.10
CA THR A 13 -23.15 -32.56 19.61
C THR A 13 -21.64 -32.57 19.55
N ILE A 14 -20.98 -33.68 19.94
CA ILE A 14 -19.52 -33.78 19.92
C ILE A 14 -18.97 -33.60 18.49
N ILE A 15 -19.60 -34.25 17.50
CA ILE A 15 -19.22 -34.13 16.10
C ILE A 15 -19.38 -32.67 15.62
N PHE A 16 -20.49 -32.04 15.98
CA PHE A 16 -20.74 -30.64 15.62
C PHE A 16 -19.71 -29.69 16.22
N THR A 17 -19.33 -29.89 17.48
CA THR A 17 -18.31 -29.08 18.17
C THR A 17 -16.96 -29.20 17.48
N ILE A 18 -16.56 -30.40 17.05
CA ILE A 18 -15.29 -30.64 16.34
C ILE A 18 -15.29 -29.91 15.00
N ILE A 19 -16.37 -30.02 14.23
CA ILE A 19 -16.49 -29.36 12.92
C ILE A 19 -16.42 -27.83 13.07
N LEU A 20 -17.18 -27.27 14.00
CA LEU A 20 -17.17 -25.83 14.28
C LEU A 20 -15.77 -25.35 14.69
N SER A 21 -15.09 -26.08 15.57
CA SER A 21 -13.74 -25.74 16.02
C SER A 21 -12.72 -25.69 14.88
N ILE A 22 -12.79 -26.65 13.94
CA ILE A 22 -11.92 -26.66 12.76
C ILE A 22 -12.22 -25.49 11.84
N TRP A 23 -13.51 -25.16 11.66
CA TRP A 23 -13.95 -24.06 10.81
C TRP A 23 -13.52 -22.70 11.39
N GLU A 24 -13.72 -22.52 12.68
CA GLU A 24 -13.35 -21.32 13.43
C GLU A 24 -11.83 -21.13 13.44
N TYR A 25 -11.05 -22.20 13.61
CA TYR A 25 -9.59 -22.13 13.50
C TYR A 25 -9.13 -21.67 12.11
N ARG A 26 -9.74 -22.21 11.04
CA ARG A 26 -9.42 -21.80 9.66
C ARG A 26 -9.80 -20.34 9.39
N TRP A 27 -10.98 -19.92 9.87
CA TRP A 27 -11.44 -18.55 9.73
C TRP A 27 -10.58 -17.56 10.52
N ASN A 28 -10.27 -17.87 11.77
CA ASN A 28 -9.42 -17.04 12.62
C ASN A 28 -8.00 -16.93 12.06
N LYS A 29 -7.42 -18.01 11.53
CA LYS A 29 -6.12 -17.94 10.86
C LYS A 29 -6.16 -16.99 9.66
N LYS A 30 -7.18 -17.11 8.80
CA LYS A 30 -7.35 -16.25 7.63
C LYS A 30 -7.59 -14.78 8.02
N LEU A 31 -8.40 -14.53 9.05
CA LEU A 31 -8.62 -13.19 9.58
C LEU A 31 -7.36 -12.61 10.22
N TYR A 32 -6.57 -13.41 10.92
CA TYR A 32 -5.31 -12.99 11.52
C TYR A 32 -4.27 -12.64 10.46
N GLU A 33 -4.16 -13.43 9.39
CA GLU A 33 -3.30 -13.12 8.23
C GLU A 33 -3.75 -11.85 7.52
N LEU A 34 -5.05 -11.66 7.31
CA LEU A 34 -5.61 -10.45 6.71
C LEU A 34 -5.41 -9.22 7.60
N LYS A 35 -5.58 -9.37 8.92
CA LYS A 35 -5.38 -8.29 9.89
C LYS A 35 -3.92 -7.88 10.00
N LEU A 36 -3.00 -8.85 10.12
CA LEU A 36 -1.56 -8.57 10.10
C LEU A 36 -1.14 -7.86 8.82
N LYS A 37 -1.63 -8.33 7.67
CA LYS A 37 -1.40 -7.68 6.38
C LYS A 37 -1.97 -6.27 6.37
N SER A 38 -3.20 -6.07 6.84
CA SER A 38 -3.86 -4.78 6.94
C SER A 38 -3.10 -3.81 7.84
N ASP A 39 -2.69 -4.24 9.04
CA ASP A 39 -1.99 -3.40 10.01
C ASP A 39 -0.58 -3.02 9.52
N PHE A 40 0.15 -3.95 8.87
CA PHE A 40 1.46 -3.65 8.28
C PHE A 40 1.36 -2.71 7.07
N VAL A 41 0.40 -2.96 6.19
CA VAL A 41 0.11 -2.13 5.02
C VAL A 41 -0.27 -0.74 5.52
N ARG A 42 -1.26 -0.62 6.40
CA ARG A 42 -1.70 0.65 7.00
C ARG A 42 -0.55 1.43 7.63
N LYS A 43 0.31 0.78 8.43
CA LYS A 43 1.43 1.44 9.10
C LYS A 43 2.52 1.92 8.13
N ILE A 44 2.75 1.21 7.03
CA ILE A 44 3.70 1.63 5.99
C ILE A 44 3.09 2.74 5.12
N PHE A 45 1.81 2.63 4.79
CA PHE A 45 1.20 3.49 3.79
C PHE A 45 0.60 4.79 4.34
N ASP A 46 0.03 4.79 5.54
CA ASP A 46 -0.48 5.99 6.19
C ASP A 46 0.67 6.99 6.44
N ASP A 47 1.75 6.53 7.09
CA ASP A 47 2.89 7.35 7.49
C ASP A 47 3.75 7.80 6.29
N LEU A 48 4.18 6.89 5.42
CA LEU A 48 5.11 7.27 4.33
C LEU A 48 4.44 7.89 3.12
N ILE A 49 3.23 7.46 2.77
CA ILE A 49 2.69 7.72 1.43
C ILE A 49 1.59 8.77 1.44
N PHE A 50 0.84 8.89 2.53
CA PHE A 50 -0.14 9.96 2.66
C PHE A 50 0.42 11.21 3.31
N GLU A 51 1.30 11.10 4.31
CA GLU A 51 1.96 12.27 4.90
C GLU A 51 3.28 12.59 4.17
N ARG A 52 4.30 11.74 4.33
CA ARG A 52 5.66 12.12 3.92
C ARG A 52 5.85 12.34 2.42
N LEU A 53 5.12 11.61 1.56
CA LEU A 53 5.21 11.79 0.11
C LEU A 53 4.59 13.12 -0.36
N LEU A 54 3.51 13.58 0.31
CA LEU A 54 2.88 14.88 0.01
C LEU A 54 3.72 16.03 0.58
N ASP A 55 4.24 15.87 1.80
CA ASP A 55 5.11 16.86 2.41
C ASP A 55 6.38 17.05 1.57
N ALA A 56 6.99 15.95 1.12
CA ALA A 56 8.19 15.99 0.27
C ALA A 56 7.93 16.57 -1.13
N SER A 57 6.69 16.54 -1.65
CA SER A 57 6.37 17.23 -2.90
C SER A 57 6.09 18.72 -2.71
N SER A 58 5.61 19.12 -1.52
CA SER A 58 5.32 20.52 -1.18
C SER A 58 6.57 21.41 -1.11
N ILE A 59 7.72 20.82 -0.83
CA ILE A 59 9.03 21.49 -0.73
C ILE A 59 9.76 21.62 -2.07
N ILE A 60 9.16 21.15 -3.17
CA ILE A 60 9.72 21.36 -4.51
C ILE A 60 9.50 22.82 -4.89
N VAL A 61 10.60 23.56 -5.01
CA VAL A 61 10.59 25.00 -5.30
C VAL A 61 11.37 25.32 -6.56
N PHE A 62 10.98 26.40 -7.22
CA PHE A 62 11.68 26.97 -8.37
C PHE A 62 12.20 28.36 -8.02
N ASN A 63 13.52 28.54 -8.11
CA ASN A 63 14.18 29.81 -7.79
C ASN A 63 14.41 30.69 -9.04
N GLY A 64 13.68 30.45 -10.14
CA GLY A 64 13.83 31.18 -11.40
C GLY A 64 14.86 30.60 -12.38
N THR A 65 15.76 29.74 -11.91
CA THR A 65 16.80 29.10 -12.74
C THR A 65 16.92 27.59 -12.51
N THR A 66 16.60 27.11 -11.32
CA THR A 66 16.75 25.70 -10.94
C THR A 66 15.56 25.21 -10.11
N ILE A 67 15.23 23.94 -10.28
CA ILE A 67 14.32 23.20 -9.41
C ILE A 67 15.14 22.65 -8.24
N SER A 68 14.69 22.93 -7.01
CA SER A 68 15.30 22.43 -5.78
C SER A 68 14.26 21.71 -4.92
N GLY A 69 14.71 20.92 -3.94
CA GLY A 69 13.82 20.19 -3.02
C GLY A 69 13.36 18.81 -3.53
N THR A 70 13.82 18.35 -4.70
CA THR A 70 13.50 17.00 -5.20
C THR A 70 14.23 15.89 -4.44
N GLU A 71 15.34 16.20 -3.76
CA GLU A 71 16.16 15.23 -3.02
C GLU A 71 15.38 14.56 -1.88
N GLU A 72 14.55 15.32 -1.17
CA GLU A 72 13.73 14.77 -0.09
C GLU A 72 12.66 13.82 -0.64
N LEU A 73 12.07 14.16 -1.79
CA LEU A 73 11.14 13.26 -2.48
C LEU A 73 11.85 11.97 -2.94
N GLU A 74 13.07 12.07 -3.47
CA GLU A 74 13.89 10.89 -3.81
C GLU A 74 14.20 10.02 -2.58
N ASN A 75 14.51 10.64 -1.44
CA ASN A 75 14.75 9.93 -0.18
C ASN A 75 13.51 9.18 0.31
N VAL A 76 12.34 9.83 0.28
CA VAL A 76 11.06 9.20 0.63
C VAL A 76 10.75 8.03 -0.29
N LEU A 77 10.96 8.18 -1.61
CA LEU A 77 10.74 7.09 -2.57
C LEU A 77 11.65 5.89 -2.30
N LYS A 78 12.91 6.13 -1.93
CA LYS A 78 13.86 5.09 -1.57
C LYS A 78 13.45 4.37 -0.27
N GLU A 79 12.98 5.10 0.73
CA GLU A 79 12.47 4.51 1.97
C GLU A 79 11.22 3.65 1.72
N ILE A 80 10.31 4.14 0.86
CA ILE A 80 9.14 3.37 0.42
C ILE A 80 9.59 2.07 -0.24
N GLN A 81 10.56 2.09 -1.16
CA GLN A 81 11.05 0.87 -1.80
C GLN A 81 11.62 -0.14 -0.80
N GLN A 82 12.40 0.32 0.18
CA GLN A 82 12.97 -0.54 1.22
C GLN A 82 11.87 -1.22 2.04
N ARG A 83 10.85 -0.47 2.45
CA ARG A 83 9.72 -1.01 3.21
C ARG A 83 8.81 -1.88 2.36
N LEU A 84 8.72 -1.62 1.06
CA LEU A 84 7.95 -2.43 0.13
C LEU A 84 8.55 -3.82 -0.12
N PHE A 85 9.84 -4.00 0.12
CA PHE A 85 10.54 -5.27 -0.12
C PHE A 85 9.85 -6.47 0.54
N ILE A 86 9.23 -6.27 1.72
CA ILE A 86 8.49 -7.32 2.44
C ILE A 86 7.32 -7.89 1.63
N PHE A 87 6.74 -7.11 0.71
CA PHE A 87 5.62 -7.55 -0.13
C PHE A 87 6.06 -8.35 -1.35
N ARG A 88 7.36 -8.46 -1.63
CA ARG A 88 7.89 -9.18 -2.77
C ARG A 88 7.38 -10.62 -2.82
N GLU A 89 7.43 -11.32 -1.69
CA GLU A 89 7.03 -12.72 -1.59
C GLU A 89 5.53 -12.87 -1.25
N CYS A 90 4.98 -11.99 -0.41
CA CYS A 90 3.59 -12.09 0.04
C CYS A 90 2.55 -11.58 -0.97
N ASN A 91 2.93 -10.63 -1.83
CA ASN A 91 2.05 -10.08 -2.86
C ASN A 91 2.86 -9.54 -4.06
N PRO A 92 3.48 -10.42 -4.86
CA PRO A 92 4.39 -10.04 -5.94
C PRO A 92 3.73 -9.15 -7.00
N LYS A 93 2.43 -9.34 -7.27
CA LYS A 93 1.68 -8.50 -8.23
C LYS A 93 1.61 -7.06 -7.74
N PHE A 94 1.22 -6.85 -6.48
CA PHE A 94 1.18 -5.53 -5.87
C PHE A 94 2.57 -4.90 -5.81
N TYR A 95 3.56 -5.64 -5.32
CA TYR A 95 4.93 -5.18 -5.20
C TYR A 95 5.49 -4.69 -6.55
N ASN A 96 5.38 -5.51 -7.60
CA ASN A 96 5.91 -5.16 -8.93
C ASN A 96 5.18 -3.97 -9.54
N GLY A 97 3.86 -3.87 -9.37
CA GLY A 97 3.08 -2.75 -9.88
C GLY A 97 3.43 -1.44 -9.20
N LEU A 98 3.48 -1.44 -7.86
CA LEU A 98 3.84 -0.24 -7.10
C LEU A 98 5.29 0.19 -7.34
N LEU A 99 6.22 -0.77 -7.40
CA LEU A 99 7.62 -0.50 -7.73
C LEU A 99 7.78 0.11 -9.13
N SER A 100 6.95 -0.31 -10.10
CA SER A 100 6.95 0.26 -11.45
C SER A 100 6.57 1.74 -11.44
N GLU A 101 5.51 2.12 -10.70
CA GLU A 101 5.09 3.52 -10.60
C GLU A 101 6.11 4.38 -9.86
N ILE A 102 6.72 3.86 -8.80
CA ILE A 102 7.81 4.55 -8.08
C ILE A 102 9.00 4.80 -9.01
N LYS A 103 9.43 3.80 -9.79
CA LYS A 103 10.54 3.95 -10.75
C LYS A 103 10.24 4.98 -11.84
N LYS A 104 8.98 5.10 -12.28
CA LYS A 104 8.57 6.14 -13.25
C LYS A 104 8.72 7.52 -12.64
N LEU A 105 8.33 7.70 -11.38
CA LEU A 105 8.51 8.96 -10.67
C LEU A 105 10.01 9.28 -10.48
N GLU A 106 10.81 8.33 -10.01
CA GLU A 106 12.26 8.53 -9.89
C GLU A 106 12.90 8.93 -11.22
N LYS A 107 12.50 8.28 -12.31
CA LYS A 107 12.98 8.64 -13.65
C LYS A 107 12.59 10.07 -14.01
N HIS A 108 11.35 10.47 -13.76
CA HIS A 108 10.87 11.84 -13.99
C HIS A 108 11.65 12.89 -13.17
N LEU A 109 12.02 12.57 -11.93
CA LEU A 109 12.83 13.47 -11.07
C LEU A 109 14.29 13.57 -11.53
N ARG A 110 14.87 12.47 -12.04
CA ARG A 110 16.23 12.46 -12.61
C ARG A 110 16.29 13.19 -13.95
N ASP A 111 15.30 12.96 -14.81
CA ASP A 111 15.17 13.59 -16.13
C ASP A 111 14.57 15.00 -16.04
N ARG A 112 14.67 15.65 -14.86
CA ARG A 112 14.08 16.97 -14.64
C ARG A 112 14.65 18.00 -15.63
N PRO A 113 13.79 18.80 -16.27
CA PRO A 113 14.24 19.84 -17.18
C PRO A 113 14.98 20.94 -16.40
N GLN A 114 15.94 21.60 -17.05
CA GLN A 114 16.35 22.93 -16.62
C GLN A 114 15.23 23.89 -17.03
N PRO A 115 14.40 24.40 -16.11
CA PRO A 115 13.24 25.20 -16.50
C PRO A 115 13.73 26.56 -16.98
N ALA A 116 13.36 26.93 -18.19
CA ALA A 116 13.63 28.27 -18.71
C ALA A 116 12.62 29.30 -18.15
N ASP A 117 11.49 28.84 -17.62
CA ASP A 117 10.37 29.67 -17.18
C ASP A 117 9.49 28.98 -16.13
N THR A 118 8.56 29.74 -15.55
CA THR A 118 7.57 29.25 -14.59
C THR A 118 6.62 28.22 -15.20
N ILE A 119 6.36 28.28 -16.52
CA ILE A 119 5.41 27.38 -17.20
C ILE A 119 5.98 25.95 -17.23
N SER A 120 7.24 25.80 -17.63
CA SER A 120 7.96 24.53 -17.64
C SER A 120 8.10 23.94 -16.24
N PHE A 121 8.30 24.77 -15.22
CA PHE A 121 8.25 24.34 -13.82
C PHE A 121 6.86 23.81 -13.43
N VAL A 122 5.78 24.54 -13.73
CA VAL A 122 4.41 24.10 -13.41
C VAL A 122 4.06 22.78 -14.10
N GLN A 123 4.50 22.59 -15.35
CA GLN A 123 4.32 21.32 -16.07
C GLN A 123 5.06 20.16 -15.38
N PHE A 124 6.31 20.39 -14.99
CA PHE A 124 7.08 19.40 -14.22
C PHE A 124 6.38 19.05 -12.90
N TYR A 125 5.98 20.07 -12.14
CA TYR A 125 5.35 19.92 -10.84
C TYR A 125 4.02 19.17 -10.93
N ASN A 126 3.16 19.53 -11.89
CA ASN A 126 1.89 18.85 -12.12
C ASN A 126 2.09 17.38 -12.48
N LYS A 127 3.11 17.08 -13.29
CA LYS A 127 3.42 15.70 -13.67
C LYS A 127 3.98 14.88 -12.50
N THR A 128 4.80 15.49 -11.65
CA THR A 128 5.25 14.91 -10.38
C THR A 128 4.04 14.54 -9.51
N ASN A 129 3.08 15.45 -9.36
CA ASN A 129 1.85 15.20 -8.60
C ASN A 129 0.96 14.12 -9.24
N GLU A 130 0.93 14.00 -10.57
CA GLU A 130 0.21 12.92 -11.25
C GLU A 130 0.80 11.55 -10.91
N TYR A 131 2.13 11.41 -10.89
CA TYR A 131 2.79 10.18 -10.47
C TYR A 131 2.54 9.85 -9.00
N ILE A 132 2.60 10.85 -8.12
CA ILE A 132 2.28 10.68 -6.69
C ILE A 132 0.84 10.17 -6.52
N LYS A 133 -0.13 10.76 -7.22
CA LYS A 133 -1.53 10.30 -7.22
C LYS A 133 -1.68 8.86 -7.73
N LYS A 134 -0.92 8.47 -8.77
CA LYS A 134 -0.93 7.08 -9.27
C LYS A 134 -0.41 6.09 -8.23
N ILE A 135 0.68 6.44 -7.54
CA ILE A 135 1.24 5.64 -6.44
C ILE A 135 0.18 5.48 -5.34
N GLN A 136 -0.41 6.58 -4.87
CA GLN A 136 -1.49 6.58 -3.87
C GLN A 136 -2.71 5.76 -4.31
N GLY A 137 -3.13 5.90 -5.58
CA GLY A 137 -4.24 5.15 -6.15
C GLY A 137 -3.97 3.64 -6.20
N TYR A 138 -2.75 3.23 -6.54
CA TYR A 138 -2.36 1.81 -6.58
C TYR A 138 -2.42 1.15 -5.20
N ILE A 139 -2.01 1.89 -4.17
CA ILE A 139 -2.06 1.46 -2.77
C ILE A 139 -3.50 1.41 -2.29
N THR A 140 -4.26 2.46 -2.53
CA THR A 140 -5.66 2.55 -2.10
C THR A 140 -6.50 1.47 -2.74
N TYR A 141 -6.31 1.19 -4.04
CA TYR A 141 -6.97 0.09 -4.72
C TYR A 141 -6.65 -1.26 -4.07
N THR A 142 -5.39 -1.47 -3.69
CA THR A 142 -4.95 -2.72 -3.05
C THR A 142 -5.43 -2.84 -1.60
N TYR A 143 -5.58 -1.71 -0.89
CA TYR A 143 -5.95 -1.67 0.52
C TYR A 143 -7.47 -1.64 0.73
N LEU A 144 -8.21 -0.82 -0.02
CA LEU A 144 -9.65 -0.59 0.13
C LEU A 144 -10.50 -1.35 -0.88
N GLY A 145 -9.88 -1.96 -1.90
CA GLY A 145 -10.61 -2.62 -3.00
C GLY A 145 -11.41 -1.65 -3.89
N LYS A 146 -11.19 -0.33 -3.77
CA LYS A 146 -11.85 0.72 -4.55
C LYS A 146 -10.84 1.58 -5.29
N LYS A 147 -11.12 1.85 -6.57
CA LYS A 147 -10.45 2.90 -7.35
C LYS A 147 -10.80 4.26 -6.71
N ILE A 148 -9.80 5.11 -6.50
CA ILE A 148 -10.05 6.54 -6.33
C ILE A 148 -10.35 7.07 -7.75
N GLU A 149 -11.57 7.57 -7.95
CA GLU A 149 -11.97 8.30 -9.15
C GLU A 149 -11.45 9.75 -9.10
#